data_AF-A0A919ZH70-F1
#
_entry.id   AF-A0A919ZH70-F1
#
_cell.length_a   1.000
_cell.length_b   1.000
_cell.length_c   1.000
_cell.angle_alpha   90.00
_cell.angle_beta   90.00
_cell.angle_gamma   90.00
#
_symmetry.space_group_name_H-M   'P 1'
#
loop_
_entity.id
_entity.type
_entity.pdbx_description
1 polymer ?
#
loop_
_entity_poly.entity_id
_entity_poly.type
_entity_poly.pdbx_seq_one_letter_code
_entity_poly.pdbx_strand_id
1 'polypeptide(L)'
;MDHISVIEKHTIHDQIKGTLHVMSELILNDGLDPEHRIQIDRINHVIFILQTVLEKSDPLMISTGVLDTLNSNLNNINNYMSHYQSNPNSSYLNNALTHVDQVCVSINNLYVPVDVGDIETIRESAVSFRHSLGQHLRHSVREAEENNTLIQKLREEISTLKREIDLEKSRADNVISDFQRQFSEAEATRQREYSASLEERYNKFSEEINKIKGDSTEFHSFIEEEHQNQLRDASLVFEDIRRLQTKAKGILGTMSVDGHAAGYKKEADDAKISKQRWQKVTVGLFLGLIASAIFNTLHSGEFSWAIIASKWSVTLAIGAAVTYCATQATKLDRVERENRNMELQMATIDPYLEIFNEEERKEVKKLLVDRIFTGVKVVKEDEKITPAIPTSDLLKLVETVVRAIKK
;
A
#
# COMPACT_ATOMS: atom_id res chain seq x y z
N MET A 1 -122.35 39.97 -5.77
CA MET A 1 -121.82 39.64 -7.11
C MET A 1 -122.69 38.54 -7.66
N ASP A 2 -123.05 38.62 -8.94
CA ASP A 2 -123.83 37.56 -9.61
C ASP A 2 -122.97 36.28 -9.70
N HIS A 3 -123.55 35.11 -9.45
CA HIS A 3 -122.85 33.82 -9.42
C HIS A 3 -122.13 33.53 -10.75
N ILE A 4 -122.75 33.91 -11.86
CA ILE A 4 -122.19 33.79 -13.21
C ILE A 4 -120.91 34.63 -13.34
N SER A 5 -120.94 35.88 -12.85
CA SER A 5 -119.78 36.79 -12.91
C SER A 5 -118.58 36.33 -12.07
N VAL A 6 -118.82 35.52 -11.03
CA VAL A 6 -117.77 34.95 -10.16
C VAL A 6 -117.07 33.78 -10.85
N ILE A 7 -117.82 32.99 -11.64
CA ILE A 7 -117.30 31.79 -12.33
C ILE A 7 -116.58 32.15 -13.63
N GLU A 8 -117.12 33.09 -14.41
CA GLU A 8 -116.49 33.54 -15.67
C GLU A 8 -115.16 34.28 -15.42
N LYS A 9 -115.05 34.98 -14.28
CA LYS A 9 -113.83 35.70 -13.87
C LYS A 9 -112.97 34.92 -12.89
N HIS A 10 -113.24 33.64 -12.72
CA HIS A 10 -112.47 32.81 -11.81
C HIS A 10 -111.04 32.63 -12.33
N THR A 11 -110.05 32.67 -11.43
CA THR A 11 -108.61 32.63 -11.75
C THR A 11 -108.16 31.31 -12.42
N ILE A 12 -108.99 30.28 -12.36
CA ILE A 12 -108.75 28.97 -12.97
C ILE A 12 -108.53 29.04 -14.48
N HIS A 13 -109.26 29.92 -15.18
CA HIS A 13 -109.16 30.04 -16.64
C HIS A 13 -107.78 30.54 -17.07
N ASP A 14 -107.19 31.45 -16.30
CA ASP A 14 -105.84 31.94 -16.52
C ASP A 14 -104.80 30.88 -16.16
N GLN A 15 -105.01 30.11 -15.10
CA GLN A 15 -104.13 29.01 -14.70
C GLN A 15 -104.09 27.87 -15.72
N ILE A 16 -105.23 27.53 -16.32
CA ILE A 16 -105.31 26.53 -17.40
C ILE A 16 -104.47 26.96 -18.60
N LYS A 17 -104.66 28.21 -19.06
CA LYS A 17 -103.89 28.76 -20.18
C LYS A 17 -102.40 28.80 -19.89
N GLY A 18 -102.02 29.24 -18.68
CA GLY A 18 -100.63 29.26 -18.24
C GLY A 18 -100.00 27.87 -18.23
N THR A 19 -100.71 26.89 -17.67
CA THR A 19 -100.17 25.51 -17.59
C THR A 19 -100.07 24.86 -18.97
N LEU A 20 -101.05 25.05 -19.86
CA LEU A 20 -100.98 24.54 -21.23
C LEU A 20 -99.84 25.16 -22.03
N HIS A 21 -99.53 26.43 -21.80
CA HIS A 21 -98.40 27.08 -22.44
C HIS A 21 -97.07 26.46 -21.98
N VAL A 22 -96.88 26.29 -20.66
CA VAL A 22 -95.71 25.61 -20.07
C VAL A 22 -95.56 24.19 -20.62
N MET A 23 -96.67 23.47 -20.81
CA MET A 23 -96.66 22.11 -21.38
C MET A 23 -96.25 22.13 -22.85
N SER A 24 -96.76 23.08 -23.63
CA SER A 24 -96.43 23.20 -25.05
C SER A 24 -94.94 23.49 -25.29
N GLU A 25 -94.32 24.30 -24.44
CA GLU A 25 -92.89 24.59 -24.50
C GLU A 25 -92.04 23.36 -24.15
N LEU A 26 -92.45 22.60 -23.15
CA LEU A 26 -91.76 21.37 -22.77
C LEU A 26 -91.85 20.31 -23.87
N ILE A 27 -93.02 20.13 -24.49
CA ILE A 27 -93.22 19.12 -25.55
C ILE A 27 -92.36 19.41 -26.80
N LEU A 28 -92.00 20.68 -27.04
CA LEU A 28 -91.13 21.11 -28.14
C LEU A 28 -89.62 20.89 -27.87
N ASN A 29 -89.24 20.44 -26.68
CA ASN A 29 -87.84 20.21 -26.33
C ASN A 29 -87.38 18.79 -26.74
N ASP A 30 -86.55 18.69 -27.78
CA ASP A 30 -86.06 17.43 -28.36
C ASP A 30 -85.12 16.62 -27.44
N GLY A 31 -84.63 17.20 -26.32
CA GLY A 31 -83.70 16.56 -25.39
C GLY A 31 -84.33 15.82 -24.21
N LEU A 32 -85.66 15.67 -24.18
CA LEU A 32 -86.38 15.03 -23.08
C LEU A 32 -86.19 13.51 -23.08
N ASP A 33 -86.03 12.97 -21.87
CA ASP A 33 -86.05 11.52 -21.67
C ASP A 33 -87.39 10.93 -22.19
N PRO A 34 -87.34 9.82 -22.95
CA PRO A 34 -88.52 9.14 -23.46
C PRO A 34 -89.65 8.89 -22.45
N GLU A 35 -89.31 8.51 -21.22
CA GLU A 35 -90.30 8.21 -20.18
C GLU A 35 -90.96 9.50 -19.68
N HIS A 36 -90.16 10.55 -19.50
CA HIS A 36 -90.63 11.88 -19.08
C HIS A 36 -91.56 12.49 -20.12
N ARG A 37 -91.29 12.29 -21.40
CA ARG A 37 -92.14 12.80 -22.48
C ARG A 37 -93.57 12.24 -22.41
N ILE A 38 -93.71 10.93 -22.20
CA ILE A 38 -95.03 10.27 -22.07
C ILE A 38 -95.81 10.84 -20.87
N GLN A 39 -95.11 11.11 -19.77
CA GLN A 39 -95.72 11.68 -18.57
C GLN A 39 -96.20 13.12 -18.79
N ILE A 40 -95.39 13.95 -19.46
CA ILE A 40 -95.76 15.33 -19.83
C ILE A 40 -96.93 15.35 -20.80
N ASP A 41 -96.95 14.46 -21.81
CA ASP A 41 -98.05 14.31 -22.76
C ASP A 41 -99.37 13.97 -22.03
N ARG A 42 -99.32 13.11 -21.02
CA ARG A 42 -100.48 12.78 -20.17
C ARG A 42 -100.98 14.00 -19.40
N ILE A 43 -100.08 14.76 -18.77
CA ILE A 43 -100.44 15.99 -18.03
C ILE A 43 -101.12 16.98 -18.96
N ASN A 44 -100.52 17.25 -20.13
CA ASN A 44 -101.05 18.13 -21.14
C ASN A 44 -102.45 17.70 -21.61
N HIS A 45 -102.64 16.39 -21.83
CA HIS A 45 -103.92 15.86 -22.26
C HIS A 45 -105.05 16.08 -21.24
N VAL A 46 -104.80 15.81 -19.96
CA VAL A 46 -105.82 15.97 -18.90
C VAL A 46 -106.21 17.43 -18.72
N ILE A 47 -105.25 18.36 -18.78
CA ILE A 47 -105.51 19.80 -18.65
C ILE A 47 -106.29 20.32 -19.86
N PHE A 48 -105.99 19.83 -21.06
CA PHE A 48 -106.74 20.17 -22.27
C PHE A 48 -108.20 19.70 -22.19
N ILE A 49 -108.44 18.48 -21.66
CA ILE A 49 -109.80 18.01 -21.39
C ILE A 49 -110.49 18.90 -20.35
N LEU A 50 -109.79 19.26 -19.26
CA LEU A 50 -110.35 20.15 -18.22
C LEU A 50 -110.81 21.48 -18.81
N GLN A 51 -110.00 22.09 -19.68
CA GLN A 51 -110.38 23.32 -20.38
C GLN A 51 -111.67 23.13 -21.18
N THR A 52 -111.73 22.06 -21.97
CA THR A 52 -112.88 21.74 -22.82
C THR A 52 -114.15 21.54 -21.99
N VAL A 53 -114.03 20.85 -20.85
CA VAL A 53 -115.14 20.60 -19.91
C VAL A 53 -115.64 21.90 -19.29
N LEU A 54 -114.75 22.79 -18.85
CA LEU A 54 -115.13 24.06 -18.23
C LEU A 54 -115.74 25.07 -19.21
N GLU A 55 -115.27 25.12 -20.45
CA GLU A 55 -115.86 25.96 -21.51
C GLU A 55 -117.29 25.55 -21.88
N LYS A 56 -117.65 24.28 -21.66
CA LYS A 56 -118.95 23.70 -22.01
C LYS A 56 -119.92 23.55 -20.83
N SER A 57 -119.44 23.72 -19.61
CA SER A 57 -120.25 23.59 -18.40
C SER A 57 -121.20 24.79 -18.25
N ASP A 58 -122.44 24.57 -17.80
CA ASP A 58 -123.36 25.67 -17.44
C ASP A 58 -122.85 26.38 -16.17
N PRO A 59 -122.50 27.68 -16.22
CA PRO A 59 -122.01 28.43 -15.06
C PRO A 59 -122.97 28.41 -13.85
N LEU A 60 -124.27 28.17 -14.04
CA LEU A 60 -125.23 28.06 -12.93
C LEU A 60 -125.14 26.73 -12.18
N MET A 61 -124.55 25.70 -12.78
CA MET A 61 -124.46 24.35 -12.22
C MET A 61 -123.10 24.03 -11.58
N ILE A 62 -122.13 24.94 -11.70
CA ILE A 62 -120.78 24.73 -11.15
C ILE A 62 -120.71 25.33 -9.74
N SER A 63 -120.29 24.52 -8.77
CA SER A 63 -119.99 25.01 -7.42
C SER A 63 -118.63 25.72 -7.38
N THR A 64 -118.56 26.89 -6.75
CA THR A 64 -117.30 27.62 -6.53
C THR A 64 -116.25 26.79 -5.79
N GLY A 65 -116.65 25.92 -4.86
CA GLY A 65 -115.72 25.05 -4.12
C GLY A 65 -115.03 23.99 -5.00
N VAL A 66 -115.69 23.54 -6.07
CA VAL A 66 -115.09 22.62 -7.06
C VAL A 66 -114.07 23.37 -7.91
N LEU A 67 -114.38 24.61 -8.31
CA LEU A 67 -113.45 25.47 -9.03
C LEU A 67 -112.22 25.85 -8.19
N ASP A 68 -112.40 26.15 -6.90
CA ASP A 68 -111.30 26.42 -5.97
C ASP A 68 -110.37 25.21 -5.83
N THR A 69 -110.95 24.00 -5.74
CA THR A 69 -110.20 22.75 -5.64
C THR A 69 -109.42 22.47 -6.92
N LEU A 70 -110.06 22.60 -8.09
CA LEU A 70 -109.41 22.46 -9.39
C LEU A 70 -108.28 23.48 -9.58
N ASN A 71 -108.51 24.73 -9.18
CA ASN A 71 -107.53 25.80 -9.25
C ASN A 71 -106.31 25.52 -8.36
N SER A 72 -106.52 25.02 -7.13
CA SER A 72 -105.43 24.62 -6.23
C SER A 72 -104.56 23.51 -6.84
N ASN A 73 -105.19 22.48 -7.42
CA ASN A 73 -104.47 21.38 -8.07
C ASN A 73 -103.71 21.85 -9.31
N LEU A 74 -104.32 22.72 -10.14
CA LEU A 74 -103.64 23.31 -11.30
C LEU A 74 -102.45 24.18 -10.91
N ASN A 75 -102.56 24.99 -9.85
CA ASN A 75 -101.44 25.76 -9.35
C ASN A 75 -100.26 24.86 -8.93
N ASN A 76 -100.54 23.73 -8.26
CA ASN A 76 -99.51 22.78 -7.88
C ASN A 76 -98.88 22.11 -9.10
N ILE A 77 -99.68 21.71 -10.10
CA ILE A 77 -99.16 21.17 -11.36
C ILE A 77 -98.25 22.20 -12.03
N ASN A 78 -98.70 23.44 -12.19
CA ASN A 78 -97.92 24.50 -12.81
C ASN A 78 -96.58 24.73 -12.08
N ASN A 79 -96.60 24.81 -10.74
CA ASN A 79 -95.39 24.96 -9.92
C ASN A 79 -94.40 23.81 -10.13
N TYR A 80 -94.85 22.56 -10.07
CA TYR A 80 -93.98 21.40 -10.29
C TYR A 80 -93.42 21.37 -11.71
N MET A 81 -94.21 21.78 -12.70
CA MET A 81 -93.78 21.82 -14.09
C MET A 81 -92.81 22.96 -14.39
N SER A 82 -92.99 24.14 -13.80
CA SER A 82 -92.00 25.22 -13.85
C SER A 82 -90.69 24.85 -13.16
N HIS A 83 -90.75 24.09 -12.05
CA HIS A 83 -89.55 23.54 -11.42
C HIS A 83 -88.87 22.48 -12.30
N TYR A 84 -89.65 21.62 -12.97
CA TYR A 84 -89.11 20.66 -13.91
C TYR A 84 -88.43 21.33 -15.11
N GLN A 85 -88.98 22.42 -15.65
CA GLN A 85 -88.34 23.24 -16.70
C GLN A 85 -86.96 23.74 -16.28
N SER A 86 -86.81 24.14 -15.01
CA SER A 86 -85.54 24.67 -14.49
C SER A 86 -84.56 23.57 -14.07
N ASN A 87 -85.08 22.42 -13.63
CA ASN A 87 -84.29 21.29 -13.12
C ASN A 87 -85.03 19.95 -13.42
N PRO A 88 -84.68 19.28 -14.53
CA PRO A 88 -85.34 18.04 -14.93
C PRO A 88 -85.11 16.91 -13.90
N ASN A 89 -86.15 16.54 -13.17
CA ASN A 89 -86.11 15.47 -12.17
C ASN A 89 -87.45 14.71 -12.15
N SER A 90 -87.38 13.38 -12.20
CA SER A 90 -88.55 12.48 -12.18
C SER A 90 -89.46 12.69 -10.96
N SER A 91 -88.93 13.18 -9.84
CA SER A 91 -89.72 13.49 -8.64
C SER A 91 -90.75 14.59 -8.90
N TYR A 92 -90.39 15.64 -9.66
CA TYR A 92 -91.32 16.72 -9.99
C TYR A 92 -92.46 16.25 -10.90
N LEU A 93 -92.15 15.38 -11.87
CA LEU A 93 -93.17 14.79 -12.74
C LEU A 93 -94.12 13.87 -11.96
N ASN A 94 -93.61 13.02 -11.07
CA ASN A 94 -94.43 12.14 -10.24
C ASN A 94 -95.38 12.93 -9.30
N ASN A 95 -94.89 14.03 -8.73
CA ASN A 95 -95.73 14.90 -7.89
C ASN A 95 -96.78 15.65 -8.73
N ALA A 96 -96.42 16.14 -9.92
CA ALA A 96 -97.38 16.75 -10.85
C ALA A 96 -98.47 15.74 -11.28
N LEU A 97 -98.10 14.50 -11.60
CA LEU A 97 -99.03 13.44 -11.97
C LEU A 97 -100.03 13.10 -10.85
N THR A 98 -99.58 13.15 -9.58
CA THR A 98 -100.47 12.95 -8.43
C THR A 98 -101.58 14.01 -8.38
N HIS A 99 -101.27 15.28 -8.67
CA HIS A 99 -102.27 16.34 -8.76
C HIS A 99 -103.13 16.23 -10.03
N VAL A 100 -102.57 15.72 -11.14
CA VAL A 100 -103.36 15.39 -12.34
C VAL A 100 -104.41 14.31 -12.07
N ASP A 101 -104.09 13.31 -11.25
CA ASP A 101 -105.08 12.31 -10.82
C ASP A 101 -106.19 12.94 -9.97
N GLN A 102 -105.85 13.89 -9.10
CA GLN A 102 -106.83 14.65 -8.31
C GLN A 102 -107.70 15.57 -9.18
N VAL A 103 -107.16 16.12 -10.27
CA VAL A 103 -107.93 16.84 -11.30
C VAL A 103 -108.90 15.90 -11.99
N CYS A 104 -108.49 14.70 -12.41
CA CYS A 104 -109.38 13.71 -13.03
C CYS A 104 -110.58 13.37 -12.12
N VAL A 105 -110.33 13.19 -10.81
CA VAL A 105 -111.39 12.95 -9.83
C VAL A 105 -112.34 14.15 -9.71
N SER A 106 -111.80 15.36 -9.73
CA SER A 106 -112.58 16.60 -9.59
C SER A 106 -113.40 16.92 -10.86
N ILE A 107 -112.91 16.57 -12.04
CA ILE A 107 -113.64 16.70 -13.33
C ILE A 107 -114.94 15.89 -13.29
N ASN A 108 -114.95 14.69 -12.69
CA ASN A 108 -116.16 13.86 -12.59
C ASN A 108 -117.29 14.53 -11.80
N ASN A 109 -117.00 15.55 -11.00
CA ASN A 109 -118.00 16.30 -10.24
C ASN A 109 -118.60 17.48 -11.03
N LEU A 110 -118.13 17.73 -12.26
CA LEU A 110 -118.69 18.74 -13.16
C LEU A 110 -119.78 18.12 -14.02
N TYR A 111 -120.96 18.74 -14.04
CA TYR A 111 -122.05 18.31 -14.91
C TYR A 111 -121.90 18.98 -16.28
N VAL A 112 -121.55 18.19 -17.30
CA VAL A 112 -121.42 18.66 -18.69
C VAL A 112 -122.26 17.79 -19.61
N PRO A 113 -123.16 18.37 -20.43
CA PRO A 113 -123.82 17.62 -21.49
C PRO A 113 -122.81 17.25 -22.56
N VAL A 114 -122.62 15.96 -22.80
CA VAL A 114 -121.70 15.44 -23.83
C VAL A 114 -122.37 15.58 -25.21
N ASP A 115 -121.71 16.29 -26.14
CA ASP A 115 -122.12 16.37 -27.55
C ASP A 115 -121.27 15.44 -28.43
N VAL A 116 -121.76 15.11 -29.64
CA VAL A 116 -121.10 14.19 -30.58
C VAL A 116 -119.70 14.68 -30.99
N GLY A 117 -119.46 16.00 -30.98
CA GLY A 117 -118.14 16.59 -31.25
C GLY A 117 -117.07 16.31 -30.18
N ASP A 118 -117.45 16.01 -28.94
CA ASP A 118 -116.49 15.73 -27.84
C ASP A 118 -115.84 14.35 -27.94
N ILE A 119 -116.57 13.41 -28.54
CA ILE A 119 -116.07 12.05 -28.80
C ILE A 119 -114.92 12.10 -29.82
N GLU A 120 -114.95 13.05 -30.76
CA GLU A 120 -113.92 13.23 -31.77
C GLU A 120 -112.61 13.74 -31.15
N THR A 121 -112.68 14.77 -30.30
CA THR A 121 -111.51 15.34 -29.62
C THR A 121 -110.80 14.33 -28.69
N ILE A 122 -111.58 13.52 -27.96
CA ILE A 122 -111.02 12.45 -27.12
C ILE A 122 -110.35 11.37 -27.99
N ARG A 123 -110.96 11.04 -29.14
CA ARG A 123 -110.39 10.08 -30.09
C ARG A 123 -109.07 10.57 -30.66
N GLU A 124 -108.98 11.83 -31.07
CA GLU A 124 -107.75 12.41 -31.62
C GLU A 124 -106.59 12.36 -30.62
N SER A 125 -106.84 12.67 -29.34
CA SER A 125 -105.80 12.58 -28.32
C SER A 125 -105.40 11.15 -27.97
N ALA A 126 -106.36 10.22 -27.92
CA ALA A 126 -106.03 8.80 -27.75
C ALA A 126 -105.15 8.28 -28.92
N VAL A 127 -105.36 8.79 -30.13
CA VAL A 127 -104.55 8.46 -31.31
C VAL A 127 -103.15 9.08 -31.21
N SER A 128 -103.02 10.35 -30.79
CA SER A 128 -101.71 11.00 -30.65
C SER A 128 -100.85 10.34 -29.56
N PHE A 129 -101.44 9.99 -28.42
CA PHE A 129 -100.75 9.27 -27.35
C PHE A 129 -100.28 7.87 -27.81
N ARG A 130 -101.13 7.13 -28.52
CA ARG A 130 -100.75 5.83 -29.12
C ARG A 130 -99.61 5.97 -30.13
N HIS A 131 -99.58 7.06 -30.90
CA HIS A 131 -98.49 7.35 -31.82
C HIS A 131 -97.17 7.57 -31.08
N SER A 132 -97.19 8.40 -30.02
CA SER A 132 -96.03 8.66 -29.15
C SER A 132 -95.48 7.37 -28.54
N LEU A 133 -96.35 6.55 -27.93
CA LEU A 133 -95.98 5.23 -27.38
C LEU A 133 -95.38 4.29 -28.45
N GLY A 134 -95.96 4.26 -29.65
CA GLY A 134 -95.46 3.44 -30.75
C GLY A 134 -94.07 3.86 -31.22
N GLN A 135 -93.76 5.16 -31.21
CA GLN A 135 -92.42 5.67 -31.53
C GLN A 135 -91.41 5.27 -30.45
N HIS A 136 -91.77 5.39 -29.17
CA HIS A 136 -90.90 4.99 -28.05
C HIS A 136 -90.57 3.52 -28.08
N LEU A 137 -91.57 2.66 -28.29
CA LEU A 137 -91.33 1.22 -28.38
C LEU A 137 -90.35 0.88 -29.50
N ARG A 138 -90.47 1.55 -30.66
CA ARG A 138 -89.52 1.35 -31.79
C ARG A 138 -88.11 1.84 -31.44
N HIS A 139 -87.98 2.95 -30.73
CA HIS A 139 -86.69 3.48 -30.31
C HIS A 139 -85.99 2.54 -29.34
N SER A 140 -86.70 2.10 -28.28
CA SER A 140 -86.14 1.18 -27.28
C SER A 140 -85.78 -0.18 -27.87
N VAL A 141 -86.56 -0.69 -28.83
CA VAL A 141 -86.20 -1.92 -29.56
C VAL A 141 -84.91 -1.72 -30.36
N ARG A 142 -84.76 -0.58 -31.04
CA ARG A 142 -83.54 -0.27 -31.80
C ARG A 142 -82.32 -0.15 -30.89
N GLU A 143 -82.42 0.55 -29.77
CA GLU A 143 -81.34 0.65 -28.79
C GLU A 143 -80.95 -0.72 -28.21
N ALA A 144 -81.92 -1.59 -27.96
CA ALA A 144 -81.66 -2.95 -27.51
C ALA A 144 -80.90 -3.78 -28.58
N GLU A 145 -81.28 -3.63 -29.85
CA GLU A 145 -80.56 -4.25 -30.97
C GLU A 145 -79.12 -3.72 -31.10
N GLU A 146 -78.95 -2.39 -31.08
CA GLU A 146 -77.64 -1.74 -31.12
C GLU A 146 -76.74 -2.19 -29.95
N ASN A 147 -77.26 -2.19 -28.73
CA ASN A 147 -76.54 -2.67 -27.56
C ASN A 147 -76.14 -4.15 -27.69
N ASN A 148 -77.01 -4.99 -28.25
CA ASN A 148 -76.68 -6.38 -28.48
C ASN A 148 -75.53 -6.53 -29.50
N THR A 149 -75.51 -5.73 -30.57
CA THR A 149 -74.37 -5.71 -31.50
C THR A 149 -73.08 -5.23 -30.83
N LEU A 150 -73.16 -4.24 -29.93
CA LEU A 150 -72.01 -3.74 -29.19
C LEU A 150 -71.45 -4.81 -28.23
N ILE A 151 -72.34 -5.54 -27.55
CA ILE A 151 -71.97 -6.67 -26.68
C ILE A 151 -71.27 -7.78 -27.49
N GLN A 152 -71.75 -8.06 -28.71
CA GLN A 152 -71.11 -9.05 -29.59
C GLN A 152 -69.69 -8.61 -29.98
N LYS A 153 -69.51 -7.36 -30.42
CA LYS A 153 -68.20 -6.80 -30.75
C LYS A 153 -67.23 -6.85 -29.56
N LEU A 154 -67.69 -6.42 -28.38
CA LEU A 154 -66.87 -6.47 -27.16
C LEU A 154 -66.47 -7.90 -26.80
N ARG A 155 -67.34 -8.89 -26.99
CA ARG A 155 -66.99 -10.30 -26.77
C ARG A 155 -65.93 -10.78 -27.75
N GLU A 156 -66.01 -10.37 -29.02
CA GLU A 156 -64.99 -10.68 -30.02
C GLU A 156 -63.64 -10.05 -29.66
N GLU A 157 -63.62 -8.77 -29.29
CA GLU A 157 -62.41 -8.05 -28.83
C GLU A 157 -61.79 -8.67 -27.57
N ILE A 158 -62.62 -9.07 -26.59
CA ILE A 158 -62.14 -9.79 -25.41
C ILE A 158 -61.51 -11.13 -25.81
N SER A 159 -62.10 -11.82 -26.79
CA SER A 159 -61.58 -13.11 -27.26
C SER A 159 -60.25 -12.97 -28.03
N THR A 160 -60.06 -11.88 -28.78
CA THR A 160 -58.80 -11.58 -29.47
C THR A 160 -57.74 -11.18 -28.46
N LEU A 161 -58.07 -10.27 -27.53
CA LEU A 161 -57.13 -9.82 -26.51
C LEU A 161 -56.68 -10.98 -25.61
N LYS A 162 -57.58 -11.89 -25.26
CA LYS A 162 -57.22 -13.11 -24.51
C LYS A 162 -56.19 -13.97 -25.26
N ARG A 163 -56.39 -14.17 -26.57
CA ARG A 163 -55.45 -14.93 -27.42
C ARG A 163 -54.09 -14.24 -27.51
N GLU A 164 -54.07 -12.91 -27.64
CA GLU A 164 -52.83 -12.13 -27.65
C GLU A 164 -52.07 -12.25 -26.32
N ILE A 165 -52.78 -12.18 -25.19
CA ILE A 165 -52.19 -12.39 -23.85
C ILE A 165 -51.59 -13.80 -23.73
N ASP A 166 -52.30 -14.83 -24.19
CA ASP A 166 -51.80 -16.20 -24.15
C ASP A 166 -50.55 -16.40 -25.03
N LEU A 167 -50.53 -15.77 -26.21
CA LEU A 167 -49.36 -15.75 -27.11
C LEU A 167 -48.17 -15.04 -26.47
N GLU A 168 -48.39 -13.87 -25.87
CA GLU A 168 -47.32 -13.10 -25.24
C GLU A 168 -46.77 -13.79 -24.00
N LYS A 169 -47.63 -14.46 -23.22
CA LYS A 169 -47.21 -15.32 -22.11
C LYS A 169 -46.33 -16.46 -22.59
N SER A 170 -46.71 -17.13 -23.67
CA SER A 170 -45.89 -18.20 -24.27
C SER A 170 -44.54 -17.68 -24.77
N ARG A 171 -44.50 -16.48 -25.36
CA ARG A 171 -43.24 -15.82 -25.75
C ARG A 171 -42.36 -15.53 -24.54
N ALA A 172 -42.94 -14.97 -23.48
CA ALA A 172 -42.20 -14.69 -22.24
C ALA A 172 -41.62 -15.97 -21.63
N ASP A 173 -42.39 -17.06 -21.58
CA ASP A 173 -41.92 -18.36 -21.08
C ASP A 173 -40.75 -18.91 -21.91
N ASN A 174 -40.82 -18.78 -23.24
CA ASN A 174 -39.71 -19.18 -24.12
C ASN A 174 -38.46 -18.32 -23.90
N VAL A 175 -38.60 -17.00 -23.79
CA VAL A 175 -37.48 -16.09 -23.52
C VAL A 175 -36.84 -16.40 -22.17
N ILE A 176 -37.64 -16.70 -21.13
CA ILE A 176 -37.14 -17.08 -19.81
C ILE A 176 -36.36 -18.39 -19.89
N SER A 177 -36.89 -19.40 -20.59
CA SER A 177 -36.22 -20.68 -20.76
C SER A 177 -34.90 -20.55 -21.53
N ASP A 178 -34.89 -19.75 -22.60
CA ASP A 178 -33.68 -19.46 -23.37
C ASP A 178 -32.63 -18.71 -22.54
N PHE A 179 -33.06 -17.73 -21.75
CA PHE A 179 -32.16 -16.97 -20.88
C PHE A 179 -31.56 -17.87 -19.79
N GLN A 180 -32.35 -18.76 -19.18
CA GLN A 180 -31.86 -19.73 -18.20
C GLN A 180 -30.79 -20.64 -18.82
N ARG A 181 -31.05 -21.18 -20.02
CA ARG A 181 -30.09 -22.02 -20.75
C ARG A 181 -28.80 -21.26 -21.05
N GLN A 182 -28.90 -20.07 -21.66
CA GLN A 182 -27.73 -19.26 -22.00
C GLN A 182 -26.91 -18.87 -20.77
N PHE A 183 -27.59 -18.52 -19.67
CA PHE A 183 -26.93 -18.18 -18.41
C PHE A 183 -26.15 -19.39 -17.85
N SER A 184 -26.79 -20.57 -17.78
CA SER A 184 -26.14 -21.78 -17.29
C SER A 184 -24.95 -22.20 -18.16
N GLU A 185 -25.06 -22.12 -19.48
CA GLU A 185 -23.97 -22.40 -20.42
C GLU A 185 -22.81 -21.41 -20.28
N ALA A 186 -23.11 -20.12 -20.13
CA ALA A 186 -22.12 -19.06 -19.95
C ALA A 186 -21.40 -19.17 -18.59
N GLU A 187 -22.11 -19.52 -17.51
CA GLU A 187 -21.50 -19.80 -16.20
C GLU A 187 -20.60 -21.04 -16.26
N ALA A 188 -21.08 -22.15 -16.85
CA ALA A 188 -20.28 -23.36 -17.00
C ALA A 188 -19.02 -23.13 -17.86
N THR A 189 -19.11 -22.24 -18.85
CA THR A 189 -17.96 -21.86 -19.69
C THR A 189 -16.98 -20.98 -18.93
N ARG A 190 -17.46 -19.93 -18.26
CA ARG A 190 -16.60 -19.07 -17.41
C ARG A 190 -15.91 -19.85 -16.31
N GLN A 191 -16.60 -20.79 -15.68
CA GLN A 191 -16.00 -21.64 -14.64
C GLN A 191 -14.89 -22.52 -15.21
N ARG A 192 -15.10 -23.14 -16.38
CA ARG A 192 -14.06 -23.94 -17.06
C ARG A 192 -12.86 -23.10 -17.47
N GLU A 193 -13.07 -21.94 -18.09
CA GLU A 193 -12.01 -21.03 -18.50
C GLU A 193 -11.20 -20.50 -17.30
N TYR A 194 -11.89 -20.17 -16.21
CA TYR A 194 -11.25 -19.72 -14.98
C TYR A 194 -10.39 -20.82 -14.36
N SER A 195 -10.92 -22.04 -14.23
CA SER A 195 -10.17 -23.20 -13.74
C SER A 195 -8.94 -23.50 -14.61
N ALA A 196 -9.10 -23.48 -15.94
CA ALA A 196 -8.00 -23.69 -16.87
C ALA A 196 -6.92 -22.59 -16.75
N SER A 197 -7.32 -21.32 -16.59
CA SER A 197 -6.37 -20.22 -16.39
C SER A 197 -5.63 -20.31 -15.06
N LEU A 198 -6.30 -20.73 -13.98
CA LEU A 198 -5.65 -20.97 -12.69
C LEU A 198 -4.62 -22.08 -12.79
N GLU A 199 -4.96 -23.18 -13.45
CA GLU A 199 -4.05 -24.32 -13.67
C GLU A 199 -2.85 -23.90 -14.53
N GLU A 200 -3.06 -23.16 -15.62
CA GLU A 200 -1.99 -22.64 -16.46
C GLU A 200 -1.04 -21.72 -15.68
N ARG A 201 -1.59 -20.81 -14.86
CA ARG A 201 -0.79 -19.92 -14.00
C ARG A 201 -0.01 -20.69 -12.95
N TYR A 202 -0.62 -21.71 -12.34
CA TYR A 202 0.04 -22.56 -11.37
C TYR A 202 1.22 -23.31 -12.00
N ASN A 203 1.01 -23.88 -13.19
CA ASN A 203 2.05 -24.61 -13.91
C ASN A 203 3.21 -23.69 -14.30
N LYS A 204 2.93 -22.51 -14.88
CA LYS A 204 3.99 -21.52 -15.20
C LYS A 204 4.77 -21.07 -13.97
N PHE A 205 4.07 -20.81 -12.87
CA PHE A 205 4.72 -20.43 -11.61
C PHE A 205 5.58 -21.58 -11.06
N SER A 206 5.08 -22.81 -11.09
CA SER A 206 5.82 -23.99 -10.65
C SER A 206 7.06 -24.23 -11.50
N GLU A 207 6.97 -24.08 -12.82
CA GLU A 207 8.11 -24.16 -13.73
C GLU A 207 9.18 -23.11 -13.41
N GLU A 208 8.81 -21.85 -13.21
CA GLU A 208 9.76 -20.78 -12.85
C GLU A 208 10.40 -21.01 -11.48
N ILE A 209 9.64 -21.48 -10.48
CA ILE A 209 10.21 -21.87 -9.18
C ILE A 209 11.21 -23.02 -9.32
N ASN A 210 10.90 -24.01 -10.16
CA ASN A 210 11.82 -25.12 -10.41
C ASN A 210 13.09 -24.68 -11.13
N LYS A 211 13.02 -23.73 -12.08
CA LYS A 211 14.20 -23.12 -12.71
C LYS A 211 15.05 -22.38 -11.69
N ILE A 212 14.47 -21.48 -10.90
CA ILE A 212 15.19 -20.73 -9.86
C ILE A 212 15.86 -21.69 -8.87
N LYS A 213 15.17 -22.77 -8.49
CA LYS A 213 15.73 -23.79 -7.62
C LYS A 213 16.91 -24.53 -8.28
N GLY A 214 16.79 -24.86 -9.57
CA GLY A 214 17.87 -25.43 -10.37
C GLY A 214 19.10 -24.52 -10.41
N ASP A 215 18.91 -23.27 -10.87
CA ASP A 215 19.96 -22.25 -10.98
C ASP A 215 20.63 -21.98 -9.62
N SER A 216 19.83 -21.89 -8.55
CA SER A 216 20.36 -21.70 -7.19
C SER A 216 21.19 -22.90 -6.71
N THR A 217 20.82 -24.12 -7.11
CA THR A 217 21.57 -25.33 -6.75
C THR A 217 22.88 -25.39 -7.51
N GLU A 218 22.85 -25.08 -8.81
CA GLU A 218 24.05 -25.00 -9.66
C GLU A 218 25.00 -23.91 -9.17
N PHE A 219 24.49 -22.71 -8.91
CA PHE A 219 25.28 -21.61 -8.36
C PHE A 219 25.89 -21.97 -7.00
N HIS A 220 25.14 -22.63 -6.11
CA HIS A 220 25.67 -23.09 -4.84
C HIS A 220 26.81 -24.10 -5.02
N SER A 221 26.65 -25.07 -5.93
CA SER A 221 27.70 -26.05 -6.23
C SER A 221 28.96 -25.40 -6.82
N PHE A 222 28.80 -24.40 -7.70
CA PHE A 222 29.90 -23.63 -8.25
C PHE A 222 30.68 -22.86 -7.17
N ILE A 223 29.97 -22.18 -6.26
CA ILE A 223 30.61 -21.45 -5.14
C ILE A 223 31.35 -22.40 -4.21
N GLU A 224 30.78 -23.58 -3.92
CA GLU A 224 31.44 -24.58 -3.08
C GLU A 224 32.72 -25.11 -3.75
N GLU A 225 32.68 -25.42 -5.05
CA GLU A 225 33.86 -25.87 -5.79
C GLU A 225 34.97 -24.80 -5.83
N GLU A 226 34.62 -23.54 -6.13
CA GLU A 226 35.56 -22.42 -6.10
C GLU A 226 36.14 -22.19 -4.70
N HIS A 227 35.32 -22.30 -3.65
CA HIS A 227 35.78 -22.17 -2.28
C HIS A 227 36.78 -23.28 -1.90
N GLN A 228 36.51 -24.54 -2.29
CA GLN A 228 37.45 -25.65 -2.06
C GLN A 228 38.76 -25.45 -2.83
N ASN A 229 38.70 -24.96 -4.08
CA ASN A 229 39.89 -24.63 -4.86
C ASN A 229 40.72 -23.53 -4.18
N GLN A 230 40.09 -22.46 -3.70
CA GLN A 230 40.76 -21.38 -2.97
C GLN A 230 41.39 -21.85 -1.65
N LEU A 231 40.71 -22.72 -0.89
CA LEU A 231 41.28 -23.31 0.32
C LEU A 231 42.51 -24.16 0.01
N ARG A 232 42.49 -24.91 -1.09
CA ARG A 232 43.64 -25.69 -1.55
C ARG A 232 44.82 -24.78 -1.92
N ASP A 233 44.57 -23.74 -2.70
CA ASP A 233 45.59 -22.77 -3.11
C ASP A 233 46.18 -22.03 -1.90
N ALA A 234 45.33 -21.58 -0.98
CA ALA A 234 45.77 -20.95 0.27
C ALA A 234 46.66 -21.90 1.10
N SER A 235 46.28 -23.19 1.17
CA SER A 235 47.07 -24.21 1.89
C SER A 235 48.45 -24.40 1.26
N LEU A 236 48.55 -24.43 -0.06
CA LEU A 236 49.83 -24.51 -0.78
C LEU A 236 50.71 -23.28 -0.50
N VAL A 237 50.12 -22.08 -0.53
CA VAL A 237 50.83 -20.84 -0.18
C VAL A 237 51.32 -20.86 1.27
N PHE A 238 50.49 -21.32 2.22
CA PHE A 238 50.88 -21.45 3.62
C PHE A 238 52.03 -22.45 3.82
N GLU A 239 52.01 -23.57 3.10
CA GLU A 239 53.10 -24.55 3.13
C GLU A 239 54.40 -23.96 2.59
N ASP A 240 54.33 -23.23 1.47
CA ASP A 240 55.46 -22.53 0.89
C ASP A 240 56.04 -21.46 1.83
N ILE A 241 55.19 -20.68 2.49
CA ILE A 241 55.60 -19.69 3.50
C ILE A 241 56.30 -20.39 4.67
N ARG A 242 55.76 -21.51 5.18
CA ARG A 242 56.40 -22.29 6.25
C ARG A 242 57.76 -22.82 5.82
N ARG A 243 57.88 -23.33 4.60
CA ARG A 243 59.15 -23.81 4.04
C ARG A 243 60.18 -22.67 3.95
N LEU A 244 59.77 -21.50 3.46
CA LEU A 244 60.63 -20.31 3.40
C LEU A 244 61.03 -19.84 4.79
N GLN A 245 60.12 -19.83 5.75
CA GLN A 245 60.42 -19.50 7.14
C GLN A 245 61.45 -20.46 7.75
N THR A 246 61.33 -21.76 7.51
CA THR A 246 62.30 -22.77 7.98
C THR A 246 63.66 -22.59 7.33
N LYS A 247 63.70 -22.34 6.01
CA LYS A 247 64.96 -22.01 5.30
C LYS A 247 65.59 -20.74 5.84
N ALA A 248 64.81 -19.69 6.06
CA ALA A 248 65.29 -18.42 6.62
C ALA A 248 65.84 -18.61 8.04
N LYS A 249 65.15 -19.40 8.89
CA LYS A 249 65.66 -19.77 10.24
C LYS A 249 66.97 -20.55 10.18
N GLY A 250 67.10 -21.48 9.23
CA GLY A 250 68.33 -22.25 9.02
C GLY A 250 69.49 -21.36 8.60
N ILE A 251 69.29 -20.51 7.58
CA ILE A 251 70.31 -19.58 7.07
C ILE A 251 70.71 -18.55 8.13
N LEU A 252 69.75 -17.95 8.85
CA LEU A 252 70.06 -17.01 9.93
C LEU A 252 70.77 -17.69 11.10
N GLY A 253 70.39 -18.93 11.44
CA GLY A 253 71.01 -19.70 12.51
C GLY A 253 72.49 -19.98 12.24
N THR A 254 72.83 -20.45 11.02
CA THR A 254 74.22 -20.76 10.66
C THR A 254 75.03 -19.50 10.35
N MET A 255 74.46 -18.49 9.69
CA MET A 255 75.19 -17.28 9.31
C MET A 255 75.48 -16.33 10.49
N SER A 256 74.64 -16.34 11.54
CA SER A 256 74.86 -15.50 12.72
C SER A 256 76.01 -16.01 13.60
N VAL A 257 76.04 -17.31 13.92
CA VAL A 257 77.07 -17.89 14.80
C VAL A 257 78.44 -17.90 14.13
N ASP A 258 78.52 -18.38 12.88
CA ASP A 258 79.78 -18.39 12.12
C ASP A 258 80.27 -16.97 11.78
N GLY A 259 79.33 -16.06 11.48
CA GLY A 259 79.65 -14.65 11.21
C GLY A 259 80.23 -13.92 12.42
N HIS A 260 79.66 -14.12 13.61
CA HIS A 260 80.18 -13.52 14.84
C HIS A 260 81.52 -14.16 15.27
N ALA A 261 81.66 -15.49 15.19
CA ALA A 261 82.92 -16.17 15.51
C ALA A 261 84.06 -15.73 14.58
N ALA A 262 83.81 -15.61 13.27
CA ALA A 262 84.79 -15.10 12.31
C ALA A 262 85.19 -13.64 12.57
N GLY A 263 84.24 -12.80 13.02
CA GLY A 263 84.51 -11.42 13.44
C GLY A 263 85.48 -11.34 14.62
N TYR A 264 85.22 -12.11 15.68
CA TYR A 264 86.10 -12.17 16.86
C TYR A 264 87.49 -12.75 16.54
N LYS A 265 87.55 -13.76 15.66
CA LYS A 265 88.81 -14.33 15.18
C LYS A 265 89.70 -13.29 14.52
N LYS A 266 89.13 -12.50 13.61
CA LYS A 266 89.86 -11.46 12.87
C LYS A 266 90.44 -10.42 13.83
N GLU A 267 89.63 -9.93 14.77
CA GLU A 267 90.08 -8.95 15.76
C GLU A 267 91.17 -9.50 16.69
N ALA A 268 91.08 -10.78 17.07
CA ALA A 268 92.11 -11.45 17.87
C ALA A 268 93.44 -11.61 17.09
N ASP A 269 93.37 -12.04 15.82
CA ASP A 269 94.54 -12.22 14.96
C ASP A 269 95.23 -10.87 14.66
N ASP A 270 94.45 -9.80 14.42
CA ASP A 270 94.98 -8.44 14.21
C ASP A 270 95.64 -7.88 15.49
N ALA A 271 95.02 -8.11 16.66
CA ALA A 271 95.60 -7.74 17.96
C ALA A 271 96.92 -8.49 18.24
N LYS A 272 97.00 -9.79 17.91
CA LYS A 272 98.20 -10.61 18.03
C LYS A 272 99.34 -10.08 17.18
N ILE A 273 99.08 -9.78 15.91
CA ILE A 273 100.09 -9.23 14.99
C ILE A 273 100.59 -7.89 15.54
N SER A 274 99.67 -7.03 15.98
CA SER A 274 100.00 -5.71 16.54
C SER A 274 100.84 -5.82 17.81
N LYS A 275 100.49 -6.73 18.73
CA LYS A 275 101.26 -7.04 19.94
C LYS A 275 102.68 -7.51 19.61
N GLN A 276 102.84 -8.43 18.66
CA GLN A 276 104.15 -8.91 18.23
C GLN A 276 105.02 -7.78 17.69
N ARG A 277 104.44 -6.80 16.97
CA ARG A 277 105.17 -5.61 16.52
C ARG A 277 105.65 -4.77 17.71
N TRP A 278 104.78 -4.48 18.67
CA TRP A 278 105.17 -3.72 19.87
C TRP A 278 106.21 -4.44 20.73
N GLN A 279 106.10 -5.76 20.90
CA GLN A 279 107.10 -6.56 21.61
C GLN A 279 108.46 -6.51 20.91
N LYS A 280 108.50 -6.62 19.57
CA LYS A 280 109.74 -6.47 18.80
C LYS A 280 110.36 -5.08 18.98
N VAL A 281 109.54 -4.02 18.98
CA VAL A 281 110.01 -2.64 19.25
C VAL A 281 110.57 -2.52 20.66
N THR A 282 109.88 -3.05 21.67
CA THR A 282 110.35 -3.04 23.07
C THR A 282 111.68 -3.78 23.23
N VAL A 283 111.80 -4.98 22.65
CA VAL A 283 113.06 -5.76 22.66
C VAL A 283 114.17 -5.01 21.93
N GLY A 284 113.87 -4.38 20.79
CA GLY A 284 114.81 -3.55 20.04
C GLY A 284 115.33 -2.35 20.85
N LEU A 285 114.45 -1.65 21.57
CA LEU A 285 114.84 -0.54 22.46
C LEU A 285 115.69 -1.03 23.64
N PHE A 286 115.39 -2.19 24.23
CA PHE A 286 116.22 -2.79 25.28
C PHE A 286 117.61 -3.16 24.77
N LEU A 287 117.70 -3.81 23.60
CA LEU A 287 118.98 -4.11 22.97
C LEU A 287 119.75 -2.83 22.62
N GLY A 288 119.06 -1.78 22.17
CA GLY A 288 119.64 -0.46 21.95
C GLY A 288 120.22 0.16 23.22
N LEU A 289 119.52 0.05 24.36
CA LEU A 289 120.04 0.49 25.66
C LEU A 289 121.28 -0.30 26.09
N ILE A 290 121.25 -1.62 25.96
CA ILE A 290 122.37 -2.48 26.32
C ILE A 290 123.59 -2.18 25.42
N ALA A 291 123.38 -2.06 24.10
CA ALA A 291 124.42 -1.72 23.16
C ALA A 291 125.00 -0.31 23.44
N SER A 292 124.15 0.67 23.73
CA SER A 292 124.58 2.01 24.12
C SER A 292 125.39 2.01 25.41
N ALA A 293 125.01 1.21 26.41
CA ALA A 293 125.74 1.04 27.65
C ALA A 293 127.12 0.40 27.42
N ILE A 294 127.19 -0.71 26.68
CA ILE A 294 128.46 -1.41 26.35
C ILE A 294 129.39 -0.52 25.53
N PHE A 295 128.88 0.14 24.48
CA PHE A 295 129.66 1.06 23.65
C PHE A 295 130.27 2.19 24.48
N ASN A 296 129.50 2.73 25.44
CA ASN A 296 129.99 3.75 26.36
C ASN A 296 131.08 3.23 27.30
N THR A 297 130.93 2.03 27.85
CA THR A 297 131.91 1.45 28.78
C THR A 297 133.25 1.16 28.09
N LEU A 298 133.26 0.83 26.79
CA LEU A 298 134.50 0.62 26.03
C LEU A 298 135.19 1.92 25.57
N HIS A 299 134.47 3.03 25.42
CA HIS A 299 134.99 4.29 24.83
C HIS A 299 135.18 5.44 25.83
N SER A 300 135.04 5.22 27.14
CA SER A 300 135.19 6.30 28.13
C SER A 300 136.61 6.43 28.69
N GLY A 301 137.40 7.30 28.07
CA GLY A 301 138.46 8.06 28.75
C GLY A 301 137.94 9.48 29.02
N GLU A 302 138.12 9.95 30.26
CA GLU A 302 137.67 11.24 30.83
C GLU A 302 136.30 11.26 31.53
N PHE A 303 136.37 11.58 32.83
CA PHE A 303 135.27 11.63 33.78
C PHE A 303 134.74 13.08 33.86
N SER A 304 133.57 13.35 33.29
CA SER A 304 132.91 14.67 33.34
C SER A 304 131.45 14.52 33.76
N TRP A 305 131.03 15.33 34.75
CA TRP A 305 129.68 15.25 35.31
C TRP A 305 128.57 15.58 34.31
N ALA A 306 128.86 16.42 33.30
CA ALA A 306 127.91 16.77 32.24
C ALA A 306 127.59 15.58 31.31
N ILE A 307 128.54 14.67 31.09
CA ILE A 307 128.37 13.48 30.23
C ILE A 307 127.46 12.45 30.90
N ILE A 308 127.45 12.40 32.23
CA ILE A 308 126.59 11.47 32.97
C ILE A 308 125.15 11.99 32.98
N ALA A 309 124.92 13.30 33.14
CA ALA A 309 123.58 13.89 33.10
C ALA A 309 122.84 13.66 31.77
N SER A 310 123.53 13.82 30.64
CA SER A 310 122.95 13.57 29.32
C SER A 310 122.61 12.09 29.10
N LYS A 311 123.44 11.17 29.61
CA LYS A 311 123.17 9.72 29.59
C LYS A 311 121.95 9.34 30.42
N TRP A 312 121.78 9.90 31.61
CA TRP A 312 120.58 9.67 32.42
C TRP A 312 119.32 10.18 31.73
N SER A 313 119.37 11.32 31.03
CA SER A 313 118.24 11.83 30.24
C SER A 313 117.85 10.88 29.08
N VAL A 314 118.83 10.35 28.35
CA VAL A 314 118.58 9.39 27.25
C VAL A 314 118.02 8.07 27.77
N THR A 315 118.57 7.53 28.87
CA THR A 315 118.05 6.32 29.51
C THR A 315 116.63 6.52 30.04
N LEU A 316 116.33 7.71 30.59
CA LEU A 316 114.99 8.06 31.06
C LEU A 316 113.98 8.11 29.90
N ALA A 317 114.35 8.74 28.79
CA ALA A 317 113.51 8.84 27.59
C ALA A 317 113.25 7.47 26.96
N ILE A 318 114.29 6.64 26.82
CA ILE A 318 114.14 5.28 26.27
C ILE A 318 113.38 4.38 27.26
N GLY A 319 113.61 4.52 28.57
CA GLY A 319 112.86 3.80 29.60
C GLY A 319 111.36 4.12 29.57
N ALA A 320 110.99 5.40 29.37
CA ALA A 320 109.61 5.80 29.17
C ALA A 320 108.99 5.20 27.90
N ALA A 321 109.74 5.21 26.78
CA ALA A 321 109.29 4.61 25.51
C ALA A 321 109.10 3.09 25.61
N VAL A 322 110.03 2.38 26.26
CA VAL A 322 109.95 0.94 26.55
C VAL A 322 108.72 0.62 27.40
N THR A 323 108.48 1.41 28.46
CA THR A 323 107.33 1.22 29.35
C THR A 323 106.02 1.42 28.61
N TYR A 324 105.93 2.45 27.76
CA TYR A 324 104.75 2.70 26.93
C TYR A 324 104.50 1.54 25.95
N CYS A 325 105.53 1.11 25.22
CA CYS A 325 105.41 0.01 24.25
C CYS A 325 105.04 -1.32 24.93
N ALA A 326 105.63 -1.62 26.08
CA ALA A 326 105.29 -2.80 26.88
C ALA A 326 103.84 -2.74 27.37
N THR A 327 103.39 -1.59 27.87
CA THR A 327 102.00 -1.38 28.31
C THR A 327 101.03 -1.56 27.14
N GLN A 328 101.38 -1.04 25.96
CA GLN A 328 100.57 -1.19 24.77
C GLN A 328 100.50 -2.64 24.27
N ALA A 329 101.62 -3.37 24.32
CA ALA A 329 101.64 -4.80 24.03
C ALA A 329 100.77 -5.61 25.01
N THR A 330 100.77 -5.26 26.29
CA THR A 330 99.92 -5.91 27.31
C THR A 330 98.43 -5.63 27.09
N LYS A 331 98.08 -4.39 26.71
CA LYS A 331 96.68 -4.06 26.33
C LYS A 331 96.23 -4.90 25.13
N LEU A 332 97.07 -5.05 24.11
CA LEU A 332 96.76 -5.88 22.94
C LEU A 332 96.72 -7.38 23.27
N ASP A 333 97.52 -7.89 24.22
CA ASP A 333 97.41 -9.28 24.71
C ASP A 333 96.06 -9.53 25.38
N ARG A 334 95.57 -8.55 26.14
CA ARG A 334 94.24 -8.65 26.75
C ARG A 334 93.14 -8.70 25.70
N VAL A 335 93.18 -7.81 24.70
CA VAL A 335 92.23 -7.79 23.58
C VAL A 335 92.29 -9.09 22.77
N GLU A 336 93.49 -9.59 22.46
CA GLU A 336 93.70 -10.88 21.79
C GLU A 336 93.03 -12.02 22.57
N ARG A 337 93.28 -12.14 23.87
CA ARG A 337 92.72 -13.21 24.71
C ARG A 337 91.21 -13.12 24.87
N GLU A 338 90.69 -11.92 25.10
CA GLU A 338 89.25 -11.69 25.26
C GLU A 338 88.51 -12.06 23.97
N ASN A 339 88.99 -11.61 22.81
CA ASN A 339 88.39 -11.94 21.51
C ASN A 339 88.59 -13.41 21.11
N ARG A 340 89.75 -14.02 21.40
CA ARG A 340 89.99 -15.45 21.10
C ARG A 340 89.13 -16.36 21.98
N ASN A 341 88.92 -15.99 23.24
CA ASN A 341 88.01 -16.70 24.12
C ASN A 341 86.57 -16.57 23.63
N MET A 342 86.16 -15.38 23.17
CA MET A 342 84.84 -15.17 22.58
C MET A 342 84.66 -15.96 21.28
N GLU A 343 85.64 -15.98 20.38
CA GLU A 343 85.64 -16.82 19.17
C GLU A 343 85.42 -18.29 19.52
N LEU A 344 86.20 -18.83 20.47
CA LEU A 344 86.09 -20.23 20.89
C LEU A 344 84.73 -20.51 21.54
N GLN A 345 84.23 -19.61 22.38
CA GLN A 345 82.90 -19.76 22.96
C GLN A 345 81.83 -19.77 21.87
N MET A 346 81.84 -18.81 20.95
CA MET A 346 80.86 -18.75 19.85
C MET A 346 80.91 -19.99 18.96
N ALA A 347 82.10 -20.45 18.58
CA ALA A 347 82.28 -21.62 17.71
C ALA A 347 81.95 -22.96 18.39
N THR A 348 81.97 -23.02 19.73
CA THR A 348 81.72 -24.25 20.48
C THR A 348 80.31 -24.35 21.07
N ILE A 349 79.53 -23.24 21.07
CA ILE A 349 78.16 -23.22 21.58
C ILE A 349 77.29 -24.32 20.95
N ASP A 350 77.34 -24.50 19.63
CA ASP A 350 76.49 -25.49 18.95
C ASP A 350 76.86 -26.95 19.30
N PRO A 351 78.15 -27.38 19.23
CA PRO A 351 78.57 -28.72 19.69
C PRO A 351 78.23 -29.03 21.15
N TYR A 352 78.32 -28.06 22.06
CA TYR A 352 77.98 -28.29 23.48
C TYR A 352 76.46 -28.38 23.73
N LEU A 353 75.66 -27.70 22.90
CA LEU A 353 74.21 -27.72 23.02
C LEU A 353 73.56 -29.00 22.48
N GLU A 354 74.27 -29.76 21.63
CA GLU A 354 73.78 -31.03 21.08
C GLU A 354 73.59 -32.14 22.13
N ILE A 355 74.28 -32.04 23.28
CA ILE A 355 74.25 -33.03 24.37
C ILE A 355 72.93 -32.93 25.18
N PHE A 356 72.26 -31.78 25.18
CA PHE A 356 71.04 -31.53 25.95
C PHE A 356 69.77 -31.92 25.18
N ASN A 357 68.71 -32.27 25.92
CA ASN A 357 67.37 -32.50 25.36
C ASN A 357 66.76 -31.18 24.79
N GLU A 358 65.74 -31.26 23.94
CA GLU A 358 65.24 -30.07 23.22
C GLU A 358 64.72 -28.95 24.14
N GLU A 359 64.12 -29.29 25.28
CA GLU A 359 63.62 -28.29 26.24
C GLU A 359 64.75 -27.57 26.98
N GLU A 360 65.73 -28.31 27.51
CA GLU A 360 66.91 -27.74 28.19
C GLU A 360 67.77 -26.91 27.22
N ARG A 361 67.89 -27.36 25.97
CA ARG A 361 68.62 -26.62 24.92
C ARG A 361 68.04 -25.23 24.69
N LYS A 362 66.72 -25.09 24.76
CA LYS A 362 66.01 -23.82 24.55
C LYS A 362 66.19 -22.87 25.74
N GLU A 363 66.19 -23.40 26.96
CA GLU A 363 66.46 -22.63 28.17
C GLU A 363 67.90 -22.10 28.20
N VAL A 364 68.87 -22.97 27.92
CA VAL A 364 70.29 -22.59 27.87
C VAL A 364 70.56 -21.55 26.76
N LYS A 365 69.96 -21.72 25.56
CA LYS A 365 70.05 -20.71 24.49
C LYS A 365 69.51 -19.35 24.93
N LYS A 366 68.42 -19.31 25.70
CA LYS A 366 67.84 -18.06 26.22
C LYS A 366 68.80 -17.34 27.17
N LEU A 367 69.45 -18.08 28.08
CA LEU A 367 70.46 -17.53 29.00
C LEU A 367 71.73 -17.05 28.28
N LEU A 368 72.16 -17.76 27.23
CA LEU A 368 73.32 -17.39 26.44
C LEU A 368 73.10 -16.11 25.62
N VAL A 369 71.94 -15.98 24.97
CA VAL A 369 71.58 -14.77 24.21
C VAL A 369 71.56 -13.54 25.12
N ASP A 370 70.99 -13.64 26.32
CA ASP A 370 70.95 -12.53 27.26
C ASP A 370 72.37 -12.09 27.66
N ARG A 371 73.28 -13.03 27.95
CA ARG A 371 74.68 -12.73 28.32
C ARG A 371 75.52 -12.15 27.18
N ILE A 372 75.35 -12.64 25.95
CA ILE A 372 76.18 -12.23 24.80
C ILE A 372 75.80 -10.82 24.33
N PHE A 373 74.51 -10.49 24.28
CA PHE A 373 74.05 -9.21 23.73
C PHE A 373 73.96 -8.07 24.76
N THR A 374 73.88 -8.35 26.07
CA THR A 374 73.98 -7.32 27.12
C THR A 374 75.42 -7.09 27.61
N GLY A 375 76.38 -7.89 27.15
CA GLY A 375 77.78 -7.91 27.61
C GLY A 375 78.71 -6.83 27.03
N VAL A 376 78.24 -5.94 26.15
CA VAL A 376 79.05 -4.78 25.70
C VAL A 376 79.04 -3.73 26.80
N LYS A 377 79.93 -3.90 27.79
CA LYS A 377 80.29 -2.82 28.71
C LYS A 377 80.98 -1.72 27.90
N VAL A 378 80.27 -0.62 27.66
CA VAL A 378 80.88 0.67 27.34
C VAL A 378 81.94 0.92 28.41
N VAL A 379 83.22 0.90 28.00
CA VAL A 379 84.35 1.20 28.88
C VAL A 379 84.13 2.61 29.40
N LYS A 380 83.73 2.73 30.67
CA LYS A 380 83.80 3.98 31.41
C LYS A 380 85.28 4.32 31.55
N GLU A 381 85.72 5.34 30.81
CA GLU A 381 86.88 6.15 31.19
C GLU A 381 86.61 6.66 32.60
N ASP A 382 87.27 6.06 33.59
CA ASP A 382 87.73 6.71 34.83
C ASP A 382 88.44 5.66 35.69
N GLU A 383 89.52 5.09 35.15
CA GLU A 383 90.56 4.49 35.97
C GLU A 383 91.83 5.30 35.71
N LYS A 384 92.05 6.29 36.58
CA LYS A 384 93.24 7.15 36.60
C LYS A 384 94.46 6.25 36.49
N ILE A 385 95.12 6.32 35.34
CA ILE A 385 96.46 5.78 35.13
C ILE A 385 97.37 6.58 36.08
N THR A 386 97.59 6.05 37.29
CA THR A 386 98.72 6.44 38.11
C THR A 386 99.96 5.96 37.36
N PRO A 387 100.79 6.86 36.80
CA PRO A 387 102.03 6.42 36.18
C PRO A 387 102.87 5.74 37.26
N ALA A 388 103.40 4.55 36.95
CA ALA A 388 104.21 3.73 37.85
C ALA A 388 105.53 4.40 38.29
N ILE A 389 105.73 5.69 37.97
CA ILE A 389 106.65 6.63 38.63
C ILE A 389 105.95 8.01 38.62
N PRO A 390 105.64 8.63 39.77
CA PRO A 390 105.10 9.98 39.84
C PRO A 390 106.05 10.96 39.13
N THR A 391 105.53 11.90 38.35
CA THR A 391 106.32 12.97 37.73
C THR A 391 107.12 13.78 38.75
N SER A 392 106.68 13.83 40.01
CA SER A 392 107.42 14.39 41.14
C SER A 392 108.68 13.61 41.51
N ASP A 393 108.70 12.29 41.32
CA ASP A 393 109.87 11.45 41.62
C ASP A 393 110.87 11.45 40.44
N LEU A 394 110.38 11.60 39.21
CA LEU A 394 111.22 11.98 38.06
C LEU A 394 111.87 13.36 38.26
N LEU A 395 111.11 14.33 38.77
CA LEU A 395 111.63 15.67 39.11
C LEU A 395 112.67 15.62 40.24
N LYS A 396 112.42 14.84 41.30
CA LYS A 396 113.38 14.63 42.39
C LYS A 396 114.65 13.91 41.93
N LEU A 397 114.54 12.95 41.01
CA LEU A 397 115.70 12.24 40.48
C LEU A 397 116.55 13.18 39.61
N VAL A 398 115.92 14.03 38.80
CA VAL A 398 116.59 15.12 38.06
C VAL A 398 117.20 16.15 39.02
N GLU A 399 116.50 16.60 40.06
CA GLU A 399 117.05 17.52 41.07
C GLU A 399 118.24 16.92 41.84
N THR A 400 118.19 15.64 42.19
CA THR A 400 119.26 14.97 42.93
C THR A 400 120.52 14.85 42.06
N VAL A 401 120.35 14.57 40.76
CA VAL A 401 121.45 14.58 39.78
C VAL A 401 121.98 16.00 39.56
N VAL A 402 121.12 17.02 39.42
CA VAL A 402 121.54 18.43 39.29
C VAL A 402 122.28 18.93 40.53
N ARG A 403 121.87 18.51 41.73
CA ARG A 403 122.52 18.89 43.00
C ARG A 403 123.86 18.18 43.20
N ALA A 404 124.02 16.95 42.70
CA ALA A 404 125.29 16.22 42.70
C ALA A 404 126.32 16.78 41.70
N ILE A 405 125.86 17.47 40.64
CA ILE A 405 126.71 18.14 39.63
C ILE A 405 127.20 19.53 40.12
N LYS A 406 126.55 20.12 41.13
CA LYS A 406 126.88 21.44 41.68
C LYS A 406 127.85 21.44 42.89
N LYS A 407 128.55 20.32 43.15
CA LYS A 407 129.65 20.25 44.12
C LYS A 407 130.94 19.76 43.48
#